data_AF-A0A9D9PAV8-F1
#
_entry.id   AF-A0A9D9PAV8-F1
#
_cell.length_a   1.000
_cell.length_b   1.000
_cell.length_c   1.000
_cell.angle_alpha   90.00
_cell.angle_beta   90.00
_cell.angle_gamma   90.00
#
_symmetry.space_group_name_H-M   'P 1'
#
loop_
_entity.id
_entity.type
_entity.pdbx_description
1 polymer ?
#
loop_
_entity_poly.entity_id
_entity_poly.type
_entity_poly.pdbx_seq_one_letter_code
_entity_poly.pdbx_strand_id
1 'polypeptide(L)'
;MNSLELMHREYLLFCETDRSTPDLVGEEVSLAVKAIAVKILAELESDIPDSSDITSYSEYITRQNFRIRNLLLLLRQFWNHLEWSSASYSQSVVPHFFDVRKQEGSIVNYDRWESFAIANLEEELSELYQLNERWSLILTSSGMAAYATIHNYLTRYLSYGDEVLIPVPIYHEAESLLAAVSGIQIVTPGTVNVEEILTSIRSTTKVICLTPITNDESLRFIDVNALMEKLNSIDREILVVFDGTMSGGLIRPEQFVDLNSHVKLLYFESGNKYQQFEDTAMKGIIIVPQALKQEFTSIRREIGTILYDWAACCLPQSISIEELKLKMGRFARNALTIGNRVNNDVDLQNFCTVNYPLDPSHPDFTTARKYFSAQLGGVVTLSFTSQEFYDREKLDRLINRLIDRCQSRRIPFCKGDSYGFSIPRIHIGGSKTDKPFLRLCVGSRSFDETDAFLECLLDCLKSEVATV
;
A
#
# COMPACT_ATOMS: atom_id res chain seq x y z
N MET A 1 21.94 -14.51 7.75
CA MET A 1 22.56 -15.60 8.54
C MET A 1 23.65 -15.09 9.46
N ASN A 2 24.68 -14.39 8.96
CA ASN A 2 25.76 -13.84 9.80
C ASN A 2 25.26 -12.93 10.95
N SER A 3 24.19 -12.15 10.72
CA SER A 3 23.57 -11.33 11.77
C SER A 3 22.94 -12.16 12.89
N LEU A 4 22.42 -13.35 12.59
CA LEU A 4 21.79 -14.24 13.56
C LEU A 4 22.82 -14.86 14.50
N GLU A 5 23.95 -15.30 13.93
CA GLU A 5 25.08 -15.84 14.71
C GLU A 5 25.70 -14.78 15.60
N LEU A 6 25.83 -13.55 15.10
CA LEU A 6 26.32 -12.43 15.89
C LEU A 6 25.37 -12.13 17.06
N MET A 7 24.06 -11.99 16.81
CA MET A 7 23.07 -11.75 17.87
C MET A 7 23.04 -12.88 18.90
N HIS A 8 23.11 -14.14 18.47
CA HIS A 8 23.15 -15.27 19.39
C HIS A 8 24.39 -15.21 20.29
N ARG A 9 25.55 -14.89 19.71
CA ARG A 9 26.79 -14.73 20.46
C ARG A 9 26.71 -13.57 21.46
N GLU A 10 26.12 -12.45 21.05
CA GLU A 10 25.90 -11.29 21.91
C GLU A 10 24.94 -11.61 23.07
N TYR A 11 23.87 -12.36 22.81
CA TYR A 11 22.92 -12.83 23.82
C TYR A 11 23.58 -13.76 24.86
N LEU A 12 24.37 -14.74 24.41
CA LEU A 12 25.09 -15.63 25.31
C LEU A 12 26.10 -14.85 26.18
N LEU A 13 26.84 -13.91 25.58
CA LEU A 13 27.76 -13.04 26.31
C LEU A 13 27.02 -12.17 27.35
N PHE A 14 25.83 -11.66 27.01
CA PHE A 14 24.98 -10.96 27.95
C PHE A 14 24.58 -11.85 29.13
N CYS A 15 24.10 -13.07 28.87
CA CYS A 15 23.69 -14.00 29.92
C CYS A 15 24.83 -14.39 30.86
N GLU A 16 26.02 -14.62 30.31
CA GLU A 16 27.24 -14.86 31.08
C GLU A 16 27.61 -13.67 31.97
N THR A 17 27.55 -12.45 31.42
CA THR A 17 27.92 -11.22 32.13
C THR A 17 26.93 -10.90 33.25
N ASP A 18 25.63 -11.06 32.99
CA ASP A 18 24.55 -10.71 33.92
C ASP A 18 24.17 -11.86 34.88
N ARG A 19 24.87 -13.01 34.79
CA ARG A 19 24.59 -14.24 35.54
C ARG A 19 23.15 -14.73 35.38
N SER A 20 22.58 -14.52 34.21
CA SER A 20 21.23 -14.94 33.89
C SER A 20 21.25 -16.30 33.16
N THR A 21 20.12 -17.02 33.20
CA THR A 21 20.06 -18.35 32.56
C THR A 21 19.68 -18.18 31.09
N PRO A 22 20.52 -18.60 30.13
CA PRO A 22 20.18 -18.52 28.72
C PRO A 22 19.06 -19.50 28.39
N ASP A 23 18.19 -19.11 27.46
CA ASP A 23 17.15 -20.00 26.93
C ASP A 23 17.74 -21.02 25.93
N LEU A 24 18.01 -22.23 26.41
CA LEU A 24 18.57 -23.33 25.61
C LEU A 24 17.63 -23.79 24.48
N VAL A 25 16.31 -23.55 24.60
CA VAL A 25 15.37 -23.83 23.52
C VAL A 25 15.64 -22.91 22.32
N GLY A 26 16.05 -21.66 22.60
CA GLY A 26 16.43 -20.71 21.56
C GLY A 26 17.58 -21.19 20.68
N GLU A 27 18.55 -21.92 21.25
CA GLU A 27 19.67 -22.50 20.49
C GLU A 27 19.22 -23.60 19.51
N GLU A 28 18.41 -24.55 19.99
CA GLU A 28 17.89 -25.64 19.16
C GLU A 28 17.02 -25.11 18.00
N VAL A 29 16.15 -24.14 18.30
CA VAL A 29 15.30 -23.50 17.28
C VAL A 29 16.16 -22.70 16.29
N SER A 30 17.22 -22.01 16.74
CA SER A 30 18.15 -21.28 15.86
C SER A 30 18.81 -22.19 14.83
N LEU A 31 19.31 -23.35 15.29
CA LEU A 31 19.92 -24.37 14.43
C LEU A 31 18.92 -24.94 13.41
N ALA A 32 17.69 -25.22 13.84
CA ALA A 32 16.64 -25.71 12.95
C ALA A 32 16.27 -24.68 11.86
N VAL A 33 16.11 -23.41 12.25
CA VAL A 33 15.79 -22.32 11.33
C VAL A 33 16.95 -22.08 10.35
N LYS A 34 18.19 -22.13 10.82
CA LYS A 34 19.38 -22.06 9.96
C LYS A 34 19.39 -23.19 8.94
N ALA A 35 19.11 -24.43 9.36
CA ALA A 35 19.07 -25.58 8.46
C ALA A 35 17.98 -25.42 7.37
N ILE A 36 16.79 -24.95 7.75
CA ILE A 36 15.70 -24.66 6.79
C ILE A 36 16.09 -23.51 5.85
N ALA A 37 16.69 -22.44 6.38
CA ALA A 37 17.12 -21.29 5.59
C ALA A 37 18.18 -21.67 4.55
N VAL A 38 19.17 -22.47 4.93
CA VAL A 38 20.19 -23.00 4.00
C VAL A 38 19.54 -23.84 2.91
N LYS A 39 18.57 -24.69 3.25
CA LYS A 39 17.83 -25.49 2.27
C LYS A 39 17.09 -24.60 1.27
N ILE A 40 16.37 -23.58 1.75
CA ILE A 40 15.64 -22.66 0.87
C ILE A 40 16.62 -21.88 -0.03
N LEU A 41 17.71 -21.37 0.52
CA LEU A 41 18.73 -20.63 -0.25
C LEU A 41 19.35 -21.50 -1.36
N ALA A 42 19.71 -22.75 -1.06
CA ALA A 42 20.24 -23.68 -2.07
C ALA A 42 19.22 -23.96 -3.19
N GLU A 43 17.92 -23.91 -2.90
CA GLU A 43 16.86 -24.05 -3.90
C GLU A 43 16.57 -22.77 -4.70
N LEU A 44 16.98 -21.59 -4.19
CA LEU A 44 16.92 -20.33 -4.95
C LEU A 44 18.01 -20.26 -6.02
N GLU A 45 19.14 -20.94 -5.82
CA GLU A 45 20.29 -20.99 -6.74
C GLU A 45 20.11 -21.96 -7.92
N SER A 46 18.91 -22.51 -8.12
CA SER A 46 18.59 -23.40 -9.24
C SER A 46 18.66 -22.70 -10.60
N ASP A 47 18.93 -23.46 -11.67
CA ASP A 47 18.91 -22.95 -13.05
C ASP A 47 17.58 -22.24 -13.38
N ILE A 48 17.71 -21.02 -13.92
CA ILE A 48 16.56 -20.23 -14.39
C ILE A 48 16.10 -20.85 -15.73
N PRO A 49 14.84 -21.26 -15.86
CA PRO A 49 14.31 -21.75 -17.13
C PRO A 49 14.44 -20.70 -18.24
N ASP A 50 14.51 -21.15 -19.49
CA ASP A 50 14.45 -20.25 -20.64
C ASP A 50 13.16 -19.42 -20.57
N SER A 51 13.29 -18.09 -20.63
CA SER A 51 12.16 -17.16 -20.62
C SER A 51 11.26 -17.29 -21.85
N SER A 52 11.72 -17.97 -22.91
CA SER A 52 10.89 -18.29 -24.07
C SER A 52 9.75 -19.28 -23.75
N ASP A 53 9.94 -20.16 -22.77
CA ASP A 53 8.88 -20.98 -22.19
C ASP A 53 8.21 -20.21 -21.03
N ILE A 54 7.24 -19.38 -21.40
CA ILE A 54 6.53 -18.48 -20.48
C ILE A 54 5.90 -19.24 -19.31
N THR A 55 5.37 -20.44 -19.55
CA THR A 55 4.74 -21.26 -18.49
C THR A 55 5.77 -21.70 -17.47
N SER A 56 6.85 -22.36 -17.92
CA SER A 56 7.92 -22.82 -17.02
C SER A 56 8.60 -21.65 -16.29
N TYR A 57 8.83 -20.54 -16.99
CA TYR A 57 9.40 -19.33 -16.41
C TYR A 57 8.48 -18.70 -15.35
N SER A 58 7.18 -18.56 -15.64
CA SER A 58 6.23 -17.95 -14.71
C SER A 58 6.02 -18.80 -13.44
N GLU A 59 5.95 -20.12 -13.60
CA GLU A 59 5.91 -21.08 -12.48
C GLU A 59 7.19 -20.97 -11.63
N TYR A 60 8.36 -20.89 -12.27
CA TYR A 60 9.63 -20.69 -11.59
C TYR A 60 9.63 -19.41 -10.76
N ILE A 61 9.33 -18.25 -11.35
CA ILE A 61 9.31 -16.97 -10.63
C ILE A 61 8.31 -16.99 -9.49
N THR A 62 7.12 -17.57 -9.70
CA THR A 62 6.10 -17.69 -8.65
C THR A 62 6.61 -18.53 -7.48
N ARG A 63 7.25 -19.66 -7.77
CA ARG A 63 7.86 -20.53 -6.75
C ARG A 63 8.99 -19.81 -6.01
N GLN A 64 9.84 -19.07 -6.70
CA GLN A 64 10.91 -18.31 -6.05
C GLN A 64 10.37 -17.20 -5.15
N ASN A 65 9.35 -16.46 -5.57
CA ASN A 65 8.69 -15.46 -4.72
C ASN A 65 8.09 -16.11 -3.46
N PHE A 66 7.43 -17.27 -3.59
CA PHE A 66 6.94 -18.00 -2.41
C PHE A 66 8.07 -18.46 -1.50
N ARG A 67 9.19 -18.94 -2.04
CA ARG A 67 10.35 -19.35 -1.23
C ARG A 67 10.98 -18.17 -0.49
N ILE A 68 11.20 -17.04 -1.17
CA ILE A 68 11.72 -15.82 -0.55
C ILE A 68 10.77 -15.36 0.55
N ARG A 69 9.46 -15.29 0.28
CA ARG A 69 8.45 -14.93 1.28
C ARG A 69 8.49 -15.86 2.49
N ASN A 70 8.52 -17.17 2.28
CA ASN A 70 8.59 -18.14 3.38
C ASN A 70 9.90 -18.02 4.16
N LEU A 71 11.03 -17.83 3.49
CA LEU A 71 12.32 -17.61 4.13
C LEU A 71 12.31 -16.37 5.01
N LEU A 72 11.80 -15.25 4.49
CA LEU A 72 11.63 -14.01 5.25
C LEU A 72 10.75 -14.23 6.47
N LEU A 73 9.57 -14.82 6.30
CA LEU A 73 8.66 -15.09 7.42
C LEU A 73 9.30 -16.02 8.47
N LEU A 74 10.00 -17.08 8.06
CA LEU A 74 10.64 -18.02 8.99
C LEU A 74 11.78 -17.36 9.77
N LEU A 75 12.69 -16.67 9.09
CA LEU A 75 13.81 -15.97 9.73
C LEU A 75 13.31 -14.91 10.71
N ARG A 76 12.22 -14.22 10.34
CA ARG A 76 11.65 -13.13 11.15
C ARG A 76 10.81 -13.65 12.32
N GLN A 77 10.02 -14.71 12.14
CA GLN A 77 9.29 -15.36 13.23
C GLN A 77 10.24 -15.96 14.27
N PHE A 78 11.39 -16.50 13.83
CA PHE A 78 12.41 -16.98 14.75
C PHE A 78 12.90 -15.88 15.70
N TRP A 79 13.26 -14.72 15.16
CA TRP A 79 13.68 -13.59 15.99
C TRP A 79 12.63 -13.23 17.03
N ASN A 80 11.36 -13.16 16.64
CA ASN A 80 10.30 -12.78 17.56
C ASN A 80 9.94 -13.85 18.60
N HIS A 81 10.23 -15.13 18.35
CA HIS A 81 9.93 -16.19 19.31
C HIS A 81 10.73 -16.06 20.61
N LEU A 82 11.91 -15.44 20.52
CA LEU A 82 12.82 -15.22 21.63
C LEU A 82 12.66 -13.81 22.24
N GLU A 83 11.74 -13.01 21.70
CA GLU A 83 11.46 -11.64 22.14
C GLU A 83 10.12 -11.59 22.86
N TRP A 84 10.10 -11.05 24.08
CA TRP A 84 8.84 -10.77 24.76
C TRP A 84 8.35 -9.38 24.36
N SER A 85 7.06 -9.24 24.06
CA SER A 85 6.46 -7.95 23.68
C SER A 85 6.45 -6.88 24.80
N SER A 86 6.84 -7.28 26.02
CA SER A 86 7.01 -6.42 27.19
C SER A 86 8.23 -6.89 27.98
N ALA A 87 9.38 -6.91 27.31
CA ALA A 87 10.62 -7.40 27.90
C ALA A 87 11.02 -6.57 29.13
N SER A 88 11.57 -7.23 30.13
CA SER A 88 12.17 -6.55 31.29
C SER A 88 13.53 -5.96 30.93
N TYR A 89 13.91 -4.90 31.64
CA TYR A 89 15.28 -4.35 31.64
C TYR A 89 16.26 -5.28 32.36
N SER A 90 17.53 -4.84 32.45
CA SER A 90 18.60 -5.31 33.36
C SER A 90 18.25 -5.31 34.86
N GLN A 91 16.97 -5.16 35.21
CA GLN A 91 16.41 -5.30 36.55
C GLN A 91 15.73 -6.67 36.74
N SER A 92 15.87 -7.59 35.79
CA SER A 92 15.35 -8.96 35.88
C SER A 92 16.49 -9.96 35.90
N VAL A 93 16.33 -11.02 36.70
CA VAL A 93 17.24 -12.18 36.73
C VAL A 93 16.95 -13.19 35.61
N VAL A 94 15.88 -12.95 34.83
CA VAL A 94 15.48 -13.74 33.68
C VAL A 94 15.46 -12.83 32.45
N PRO A 95 16.23 -13.14 31.38
CA PRO A 95 16.20 -12.36 30.16
C PRO A 95 14.86 -12.60 29.45
N HIS A 96 14.15 -11.52 29.13
CA HIS A 96 12.90 -11.55 28.36
C HIS A 96 13.10 -11.09 26.90
N PHE A 97 14.35 -11.11 26.43
CA PHE A 97 14.76 -10.58 25.13
C PHE A 97 15.92 -11.43 24.59
N PHE A 98 16.15 -11.33 23.29
CA PHE A 98 17.26 -12.00 22.60
C PHE A 98 18.20 -10.98 21.94
N ASP A 99 17.63 -9.91 21.38
CA ASP A 99 18.35 -8.80 20.80
C ASP A 99 18.81 -7.83 21.89
N VAL A 100 20.08 -7.94 22.26
CA VAL A 100 20.71 -7.09 23.28
C VAL A 100 20.63 -5.60 22.95
N ARG A 101 20.50 -5.22 21.67
CA ARG A 101 20.40 -3.81 21.25
C ARG A 101 19.12 -3.16 21.78
N LYS A 102 18.08 -3.95 22.05
CA LYS A 102 16.83 -3.46 22.66
C LYS A 102 16.98 -3.05 24.12
N GLN A 103 18.08 -3.39 24.78
CA GLN A 103 18.33 -3.08 26.19
C GLN A 103 18.94 -1.70 26.43
N GLU A 104 19.36 -0.99 25.38
CA GLU A 104 19.99 0.33 25.52
C GLU A 104 18.95 1.47 25.73
N GLY A 105 17.65 1.16 25.70
CA GLY A 105 16.56 2.13 25.88
C GLY A 105 16.43 2.65 27.32
N SER A 106 16.17 3.94 27.49
CA SER A 106 16.20 4.60 28.81
C SER A 106 14.85 4.75 29.52
N ILE A 107 13.71 4.37 28.90
CA ILE A 107 12.38 4.77 29.40
C ILE A 107 11.39 3.58 29.61
N VAL A 108 10.95 2.85 28.57
CA VAL A 108 10.08 1.66 28.71
C VAL A 108 10.33 0.64 27.58
N ASN A 109 10.59 -0.63 27.91
CA ASN A 109 10.67 -1.73 26.93
C ASN A 109 9.30 -2.40 26.76
N TYR A 110 8.45 -1.73 25.97
CA TYR A 110 7.11 -2.19 25.65
C TYR A 110 6.80 -1.74 24.22
N ASP A 111 6.64 -2.70 23.30
CA ASP A 111 6.60 -2.47 21.84
C ASP A 111 5.54 -1.42 21.43
N ARG A 112 4.48 -1.28 22.23
CA ARG A 112 3.47 -0.23 22.02
C ARG A 112 4.03 1.17 22.15
N TRP A 113 4.97 1.39 23.04
CA TRP A 113 5.59 2.68 23.27
C TRP A 113 6.75 2.91 22.31
N GLU A 114 7.68 1.99 22.24
CA GLU A 114 8.92 2.17 21.50
C GLU A 114 9.41 0.84 20.94
N SER A 115 9.93 0.90 19.72
CA SER A 115 10.51 -0.22 19.01
C SER A 115 11.62 0.27 18.09
N PHE A 116 12.81 -0.26 18.27
CA PHE A 116 13.96 0.01 17.39
C PHE A 116 13.69 -0.46 15.95
N ALA A 117 13.00 -1.59 15.78
CA ALA A 117 12.68 -2.11 14.46
C ALA A 117 11.76 -1.16 13.68
N ILE A 118 10.77 -0.58 14.38
CA ILE A 118 9.85 0.39 13.79
C ILE A 118 10.58 1.71 13.53
N ALA A 119 11.40 2.20 14.47
CA ALA A 119 12.14 3.45 14.32
C ALA A 119 13.09 3.41 13.11
N ASN A 120 13.85 2.33 12.94
CA ASN A 120 14.73 2.14 11.79
C ASN A 120 13.94 2.09 10.48
N LEU A 121 12.79 1.41 10.47
CA LEU A 121 11.93 1.35 9.28
C LEU A 121 11.27 2.71 8.97
N GLU A 122 10.93 3.50 10.00
CA GLU A 122 10.44 4.87 9.83
C GLU A 122 11.50 5.77 9.19
N GLU A 123 12.78 5.61 9.56
CA GLU A 123 13.92 6.32 8.96
C GLU A 123 14.13 5.91 7.49
N GLU A 124 14.24 4.60 7.21
CA GLU A 124 14.39 4.10 5.83
C GLU A 124 13.24 4.54 4.92
N LEU A 125 12.00 4.54 5.43
CA LEU A 125 10.86 5.03 4.66
C LEU A 125 10.89 6.55 4.52
N SER A 126 11.40 7.29 5.50
CA SER A 126 11.58 8.75 5.34
C SER A 126 12.55 9.07 4.19
N GLU A 127 13.62 8.27 4.03
CA GLU A 127 14.53 8.37 2.89
C GLU A 127 13.86 7.99 1.57
N LEU A 128 13.08 6.89 1.54
CA LEU A 128 12.30 6.49 0.36
C LEU A 128 11.37 7.61 -0.11
N TYR A 129 10.71 8.30 0.82
CA TYR A 129 9.84 9.44 0.56
C TYR A 129 10.61 10.76 0.39
N GLN A 130 11.93 10.75 0.52
CA GLN A 130 12.78 11.95 0.39
C GLN A 130 12.32 13.09 1.31
N LEU A 131 11.95 12.75 2.55
CA LEU A 131 11.44 13.72 3.51
C LEU A 131 12.58 14.55 4.09
N ASN A 132 12.41 15.87 4.15
CA ASN A 132 13.27 16.76 4.91
C ASN A 132 12.87 16.83 6.40
N GLU A 133 13.60 17.61 7.19
CA GLU A 133 13.41 17.78 8.64
C GLU A 133 12.07 18.41 9.06
N ARG A 134 11.28 18.95 8.12
CA ARG A 134 9.96 19.50 8.40
C ARG A 134 8.90 18.43 8.54
N TRP A 135 9.18 17.19 8.12
CA TRP A 135 8.23 16.10 8.12
C TRP A 135 8.64 14.98 9.07
N SER A 136 7.67 14.25 9.57
CA SER A 136 7.87 13.04 10.34
C SER A 136 7.02 11.92 9.77
N LEU A 137 7.64 10.77 9.55
CA LEU A 137 6.95 9.55 9.17
C LEU A 137 6.62 8.73 10.43
N ILE A 138 5.40 8.23 10.51
CA ILE A 138 4.89 7.40 11.60
C ILE A 138 4.23 6.17 10.99
N LEU A 139 4.66 4.98 11.45
CA LEU A 139 4.10 3.71 11.00
C LEU A 139 2.93 3.24 11.87
N THR A 140 1.99 2.57 11.24
CA THR A 140 0.83 1.92 11.88
C THR A 140 0.63 0.51 11.32
N SER A 141 -0.19 -0.31 11.95
CA SER A 141 -0.42 -1.72 11.55
C SER A 141 -1.10 -1.90 10.19
N SER A 142 -1.75 -0.89 9.62
CA SER A 142 -2.40 -0.94 8.31
C SER A 142 -2.78 0.46 7.82
N GLY A 143 -3.15 0.61 6.54
CA GLY A 143 -3.69 1.89 6.04
C GLY A 143 -4.93 2.39 6.80
N MET A 144 -5.80 1.49 7.25
CA MET A 144 -6.94 1.87 8.10
C MET A 144 -6.53 2.25 9.52
N ALA A 145 -5.45 1.68 10.05
CA ALA A 145 -4.87 2.12 11.32
C ALA A 145 -4.23 3.51 11.19
N ALA A 146 -3.60 3.82 10.04
CA ALA A 146 -3.13 5.16 9.71
C ALA A 146 -4.29 6.17 9.67
N TYR A 147 -5.35 5.85 8.92
CA TYR A 147 -6.53 6.70 8.86
C TYR A 147 -7.24 6.80 10.22
N ALA A 148 -7.36 5.74 11.01
CA ALA A 148 -7.96 5.79 12.35
C ALA A 148 -7.19 6.72 13.30
N THR A 149 -5.86 6.78 13.16
CA THR A 149 -5.00 7.71 13.92
C THR A 149 -5.26 9.15 13.49
N ILE A 150 -5.32 9.42 12.18
CA ILE A 150 -5.72 10.73 11.64
C ILE A 150 -7.13 11.10 12.08
N HIS A 151 -8.08 10.18 11.97
CA HIS A 151 -9.47 10.36 12.37
C HIS A 151 -9.56 10.74 13.84
N ASN A 152 -8.80 10.09 14.73
CA ASN A 152 -8.76 10.47 16.15
C ASN A 152 -8.25 11.91 16.34
N TYR A 153 -7.23 12.34 15.61
CA TYR A 153 -6.81 13.74 15.58
C TYR A 153 -7.94 14.66 15.07
N LEU A 154 -8.61 14.29 13.98
CA LEU A 154 -9.73 15.06 13.41
C LEU A 154 -10.88 15.23 14.40
N THR A 155 -11.23 14.21 15.20
CA THR A 155 -12.28 14.32 16.22
C THR A 155 -11.97 15.31 17.34
N ARG A 156 -10.68 15.62 17.56
CA ARG A 156 -10.22 16.64 18.51
C ARG A 156 -10.10 18.02 17.85
N TYR A 157 -9.84 18.04 16.54
CA TYR A 157 -9.65 19.25 15.74
C TYR A 157 -10.97 19.89 15.29
N LEU A 158 -11.95 19.08 14.90
CA LEU A 158 -13.25 19.51 14.39
C LEU A 158 -14.22 19.84 15.53
N SER A 159 -15.02 20.89 15.34
CA SER A 159 -16.08 21.33 16.24
C SER A 159 -17.47 21.20 15.60
N TYR A 160 -18.51 21.34 16.42
CA TYR A 160 -19.89 21.36 15.94
C TYR A 160 -20.10 22.49 14.91
N GLY A 161 -20.70 22.16 13.77
CA GLY A 161 -20.95 23.07 12.66
C GLY A 161 -19.78 23.22 11.68
N ASP A 162 -18.61 22.66 11.99
CA ASP A 162 -17.51 22.61 11.02
C ASP A 162 -17.85 21.68 9.86
N GLU A 163 -17.21 21.93 8.74
CA GLU A 163 -17.41 21.18 7.51
C GLU A 163 -16.14 20.51 7.03
N VAL A 164 -16.30 19.28 6.55
CA VAL A 164 -15.30 18.49 5.85
C VAL A 164 -15.71 18.36 4.38
N LEU A 165 -14.87 18.89 3.51
CA LEU A 165 -15.04 18.78 2.06
C LEU A 165 -14.34 17.52 1.54
N ILE A 166 -15.06 16.71 0.80
CA ILE A 166 -14.57 15.50 0.12
C ILE A 166 -14.81 15.70 -1.38
N PRO A 167 -13.86 16.25 -2.15
CA PRO A 167 -14.07 16.55 -3.58
C PRO A 167 -14.67 15.40 -4.38
N VAL A 168 -14.15 14.20 -4.14
CA VAL A 168 -14.55 12.93 -4.72
C VAL A 168 -14.54 11.87 -3.61
N PRO A 169 -15.40 10.84 -3.68
CA PRO A 169 -15.46 9.80 -2.66
C PRO A 169 -14.08 9.21 -2.34
N ILE A 170 -13.76 9.17 -1.06
CA ILE A 170 -12.56 8.50 -0.53
C ILE A 170 -12.86 7.02 -0.30
N TYR A 171 -11.88 6.27 0.19
CA TYR A 171 -12.08 4.87 0.55
C TYR A 171 -13.23 4.70 1.56
N HIS A 172 -14.16 3.79 1.27
CA HIS A 172 -15.46 3.72 1.96
C HIS A 172 -15.38 3.49 3.47
N GLU A 173 -14.41 2.75 4.01
CA GLU A 173 -14.23 2.65 5.47
C GLU A 173 -13.72 3.95 6.09
N ALA A 174 -12.92 4.74 5.36
CA ALA A 174 -12.49 6.06 5.82
C ALA A 174 -13.66 7.05 5.84
N GLU A 175 -14.49 7.03 4.80
CA GLU A 175 -15.75 7.79 4.75
C GLU A 175 -16.70 7.38 5.88
N SER A 176 -16.84 6.07 6.16
CA SER A 176 -17.68 5.55 7.23
C SER A 176 -17.25 6.02 8.62
N LEU A 177 -15.94 6.09 8.87
CA LEU A 177 -15.41 6.63 10.12
C LEU A 177 -15.72 8.13 10.24
N LEU A 178 -15.48 8.90 9.18
CA LEU A 178 -15.75 10.34 9.19
C LEU A 178 -17.24 10.65 9.35
N ALA A 179 -18.12 9.90 8.69
CA ALA A 179 -19.57 10.03 8.80
C ALA A 179 -20.09 9.74 10.23
N ALA A 180 -19.32 9.02 11.04
CA ALA A 180 -19.65 8.77 12.45
C ALA A 180 -19.33 9.96 13.37
N VAL A 181 -18.60 10.97 12.90
CA VAL A 181 -18.31 12.18 13.68
C VAL A 181 -19.58 13.03 13.80
N SER A 182 -20.10 13.15 15.02
CA SER A 182 -21.34 13.88 15.28
C SER A 182 -21.13 15.39 15.20
N GLY A 183 -22.08 16.10 14.57
CA GLY A 183 -22.13 17.56 14.58
C GLY A 183 -21.30 18.25 13.50
N ILE A 184 -20.59 17.52 12.64
CA ILE A 184 -19.94 18.09 11.46
C ILE A 184 -20.83 17.95 10.21
N GLN A 185 -20.53 18.73 9.18
CA GLN A 185 -21.12 18.57 7.85
C GLN A 185 -20.10 17.94 6.89
N ILE A 186 -20.52 16.93 6.12
CA ILE A 186 -19.71 16.36 5.04
C ILE A 186 -20.31 16.84 3.72
N VAL A 187 -19.46 17.43 2.86
CA VAL A 187 -19.85 17.92 1.53
C VAL A 187 -19.04 17.18 0.48
N THR A 188 -19.73 16.57 -0.49
CA THR A 188 -19.10 15.83 -1.59
C THR A 188 -19.61 16.35 -2.93
N PRO A 189 -18.91 17.31 -3.59
CA PRO A 189 -19.35 17.86 -4.87
C PRO A 189 -19.25 16.86 -6.03
N GLY A 190 -18.45 15.78 -5.89
CA GLY A 190 -18.32 14.74 -6.91
C GLY A 190 -17.52 15.20 -8.12
N THR A 191 -16.51 16.05 -7.92
CA THR A 191 -15.74 16.67 -8.99
C THR A 191 -14.23 16.61 -8.74
N VAL A 192 -13.48 16.42 -9.82
CA VAL A 192 -12.02 16.53 -9.85
C VAL A 192 -11.54 17.89 -10.35
N ASN A 193 -12.46 18.78 -10.74
CA ASN A 193 -12.14 20.11 -11.24
C ASN A 193 -11.73 21.03 -10.08
N VAL A 194 -10.51 21.58 -10.16
CA VAL A 194 -9.95 22.42 -9.09
C VAL A 194 -10.81 23.65 -8.79
N GLU A 195 -11.37 24.32 -9.80
CA GLU A 195 -12.20 25.51 -9.59
C GLU A 195 -13.52 25.16 -8.89
N GLU A 196 -14.15 24.06 -9.28
CA GLU A 196 -15.39 23.58 -8.63
C GLU A 196 -15.15 23.12 -7.19
N ILE A 197 -13.98 22.55 -6.91
CA ILE A 197 -13.56 22.24 -5.54
C ILE A 197 -13.46 23.54 -4.73
N LEU A 198 -12.81 24.56 -5.28
CA LEU A 198 -12.63 25.85 -4.59
C LEU A 198 -13.94 26.59 -4.36
N THR A 199 -14.89 26.56 -5.30
CA THR A 199 -16.22 27.16 -5.11
C THR A 199 -17.07 26.41 -4.08
N SER A 200 -16.75 25.14 -3.82
CA SER A 200 -17.38 24.35 -2.76
C SER A 200 -16.86 24.69 -1.36
N ILE A 201 -15.75 25.43 -1.25
CA ILE A 201 -15.20 25.85 0.03
C ILE A 201 -16.06 26.98 0.62
N ARG A 202 -16.68 26.71 1.76
CA ARG A 202 -17.49 27.64 2.56
C ARG A 202 -16.69 28.17 3.75
N SER A 203 -17.24 29.18 4.44
CA SER A 203 -16.65 29.74 5.66
C SER A 203 -16.54 28.72 6.81
N THR A 204 -17.35 27.66 6.76
CA THR A 204 -17.35 26.52 7.70
C THR A 204 -16.39 25.40 7.32
N THR A 205 -15.87 25.35 6.09
CA THR A 205 -14.94 24.30 5.66
C THR A 205 -13.63 24.39 6.44
N LYS A 206 -13.30 23.37 7.22
CA LYS A 206 -12.06 23.27 7.99
C LYS A 206 -11.10 22.23 7.45
N VAL A 207 -11.65 21.15 6.90
CA VAL A 207 -10.87 20.01 6.43
C VAL A 207 -11.24 19.71 4.98
N ILE A 208 -10.24 19.36 4.17
CA ILE A 208 -10.41 18.79 2.84
C ILE A 208 -9.79 17.39 2.86
N CYS A 209 -10.59 16.34 2.66
CA CYS A 209 -10.10 14.98 2.50
C CYS A 209 -9.92 14.68 1.00
N LEU A 210 -8.69 14.48 0.58
CA LEU A 210 -8.29 14.38 -0.83
C LEU A 210 -7.78 12.98 -1.16
N THR A 211 -8.31 12.39 -2.23
CA THR A 211 -7.70 11.27 -2.95
C THR A 211 -7.36 11.74 -4.37
N PRO A 212 -6.07 11.85 -4.76
CA PRO A 212 -5.69 12.42 -6.06
C PRO A 212 -6.22 11.63 -7.25
N ILE A 213 -6.27 10.30 -7.11
CA ILE A 213 -6.83 9.39 -8.10
C ILE A 213 -8.10 8.82 -7.50
N THR A 214 -9.24 8.91 -8.19
CA THR A 214 -10.48 8.27 -7.72
C THR A 214 -10.30 6.76 -7.71
N ASN A 215 -10.91 6.11 -6.72
CA ASN A 215 -10.90 4.65 -6.62
C ASN A 215 -12.22 4.05 -7.14
N ASP A 216 -12.72 4.60 -8.26
CA ASP A 216 -13.96 4.23 -8.92
C ASP A 216 -13.71 3.76 -10.37
N GLU A 217 -14.80 3.53 -11.12
CA GLU A 217 -14.75 3.11 -12.52
C GLU A 217 -13.90 4.03 -13.40
N SER A 218 -13.88 5.33 -13.11
CA SER A 218 -13.34 6.35 -13.98
C SER A 218 -11.86 6.66 -13.76
N LEU A 219 -11.31 6.34 -12.59
CA LEU A 219 -9.92 6.63 -12.20
C LEU A 219 -9.50 8.09 -12.49
N ARG A 220 -10.41 9.04 -12.28
CA ARG A 220 -10.17 10.46 -12.53
C ARG A 220 -9.07 11.01 -11.62
N PHE A 221 -8.41 12.05 -12.09
CA PHE A 221 -7.25 12.63 -11.42
C PHE A 221 -7.43 14.13 -11.12
N ILE A 222 -7.18 14.52 -9.87
CA ILE A 222 -7.18 15.91 -9.42
C ILE A 222 -5.79 16.50 -9.65
N ASP A 223 -5.71 17.69 -10.26
CA ASP A 223 -4.44 18.44 -10.33
C ASP A 223 -4.09 19.00 -8.95
N VAL A 224 -3.42 18.17 -8.14
CA VAL A 224 -3.11 18.46 -6.74
C VAL A 224 -2.27 19.73 -6.59
N ASN A 225 -1.24 19.93 -7.41
CA ASN A 225 -0.40 21.13 -7.35
C ASN A 225 -1.22 22.39 -7.59
N ALA A 226 -2.09 22.40 -8.61
CA ALA A 226 -2.97 23.54 -8.88
C ALA A 226 -3.97 23.78 -7.73
N LEU A 227 -4.50 22.72 -7.12
CA LEU A 227 -5.36 22.83 -5.95
C LEU A 227 -4.60 23.41 -4.75
N MET A 228 -3.44 22.84 -4.41
CA MET A 228 -2.62 23.26 -3.28
C MET A 228 -2.14 24.71 -3.45
N GLU A 229 -1.74 25.12 -4.65
CA GLU A 229 -1.36 26.52 -4.96
C GLU A 229 -2.51 27.49 -4.71
N LYS A 230 -3.72 27.14 -5.18
CA LYS A 230 -4.91 27.99 -4.97
C LYS A 230 -5.38 28.01 -3.52
N LEU A 231 -5.34 26.87 -2.82
CA LEU A 231 -5.57 26.82 -1.38
C LEU A 231 -4.57 27.71 -0.63
N ASN A 232 -3.32 27.76 -1.10
CA ASN A 232 -2.26 28.59 -0.53
C ASN A 232 -2.51 30.10 -0.65
N SER A 233 -3.45 30.52 -1.51
CA SER A 233 -3.87 31.92 -1.62
C SER A 233 -5.01 32.29 -0.67
N ILE A 234 -5.62 31.30 0.00
CA ILE A 234 -6.74 31.53 0.90
C ILE A 234 -6.19 31.95 2.27
N ASP A 235 -6.58 33.15 2.73
CA ASP A 235 -6.22 33.68 4.05
C ASP A 235 -7.09 33.08 5.16
N ARG A 236 -7.04 31.75 5.29
CA ARG A 236 -7.77 31.00 6.31
C ARG A 236 -7.17 29.63 6.51
N GLU A 237 -7.15 29.19 7.77
CA GLU A 237 -6.68 27.84 8.10
C GLU A 237 -7.55 26.75 7.44
N ILE A 238 -6.90 25.88 6.66
CA ILE A 238 -7.49 24.69 6.04
C ILE A 238 -6.54 23.52 6.27
N LEU A 239 -7.07 22.43 6.82
CA LEU A 239 -6.36 21.17 6.96
C LEU A 239 -6.66 20.26 5.76
N VAL A 240 -5.64 19.87 5.01
CA VAL A 240 -5.74 18.88 3.93
C VAL A 240 -5.33 17.53 4.47
N VAL A 241 -6.23 16.55 4.39
CA VAL A 241 -5.95 15.13 4.67
C VAL A 241 -5.81 14.41 3.34
N PHE A 242 -4.63 13.91 3.05
CA PHE A 242 -4.25 13.39 1.75
C PHE A 242 -4.05 11.88 1.78
N ASP A 243 -4.89 11.14 1.05
CA ASP A 243 -4.70 9.71 0.81
C ASP A 243 -3.82 9.51 -0.44
N GLY A 244 -2.54 9.18 -0.22
CA GLY A 244 -1.57 8.96 -1.28
C GLY A 244 -1.57 7.55 -1.86
N THR A 245 -2.43 6.63 -1.37
CA THR A 245 -2.28 5.19 -1.57
C THR A 245 -2.22 4.78 -3.05
N MET A 246 -3.08 5.39 -3.89
CA MET A 246 -3.13 5.09 -5.33
C MET A 246 -1.89 5.59 -6.09
N SER A 247 -1.18 6.59 -5.54
CA SER A 247 0.06 7.13 -6.11
C SER A 247 1.30 6.35 -5.69
N GLY A 248 1.21 5.58 -4.60
CA GLY A 248 2.27 4.67 -4.14
C GLY A 248 3.59 5.37 -3.83
N GLY A 249 3.57 6.50 -3.12
CA GLY A 249 4.75 7.29 -2.78
C GLY A 249 5.31 8.17 -3.92
N LEU A 250 4.64 8.28 -5.06
CA LEU A 250 5.09 9.14 -6.16
C LEU A 250 4.63 10.60 -6.02
N ILE A 251 3.48 10.83 -5.40
CA ILE A 251 3.07 12.16 -4.93
C ILE A 251 3.39 12.24 -3.44
N ARG A 252 4.21 13.20 -3.03
CA ARG A 252 4.81 13.25 -1.68
C ARG A 252 4.65 14.63 -1.04
N PRO A 253 4.56 14.70 0.31
CA PRO A 253 4.47 15.98 1.02
C PRO A 253 5.57 16.99 0.67
N GLU A 254 6.78 16.51 0.34
CA GLU A 254 7.92 17.34 -0.07
C GLU A 254 7.65 18.19 -1.34
N GLN A 255 6.65 17.84 -2.15
CA GLN A 255 6.24 18.64 -3.31
C GLN A 255 5.45 19.90 -2.93
N PHE A 256 5.04 20.02 -1.66
CA PHE A 256 4.19 21.09 -1.14
C PHE A 256 4.89 21.90 -0.02
N VAL A 257 6.21 22.11 -0.12
CA VAL A 257 7.02 22.76 0.94
C VAL A 257 6.81 24.26 1.10
N ASP A 258 6.20 24.92 0.10
CA ASP A 258 5.95 26.37 0.06
C ASP A 258 4.51 26.75 0.46
N LEU A 259 3.84 25.88 1.21
CA LEU A 259 2.55 26.22 1.82
C LEU A 259 2.74 27.33 2.88
N ASN A 260 1.82 28.27 2.86
CA ASN A 260 1.67 29.35 3.82
C ASN A 260 1.31 28.74 5.19
N SER A 261 1.34 29.57 6.23
CA SER A 261 1.04 29.10 7.60
C SER A 261 -0.42 28.63 7.80
N HIS A 262 -1.31 28.84 6.84
CA HIS A 262 -2.73 28.54 6.95
C HIS A 262 -3.10 27.17 6.36
N VAL A 263 -2.40 26.67 5.34
CA VAL A 263 -2.66 25.34 4.78
C VAL A 263 -1.80 24.30 5.49
N LYS A 264 -2.45 23.40 6.23
CA LYS A 264 -1.80 22.27 6.91
C LYS A 264 -2.02 21.00 6.10
N LEU A 265 -1.04 20.09 6.06
CA LEU A 265 -1.14 18.83 5.35
C LEU A 265 -0.90 17.65 6.30
N LEU A 266 -1.81 16.69 6.28
CA LEU A 266 -1.63 15.34 6.84
C LEU A 266 -1.68 14.37 5.67
N TYR A 267 -0.67 13.53 5.53
CA TYR A 267 -0.58 12.56 4.45
C TYR A 267 -0.62 11.15 5.00
N PHE A 268 -1.29 10.23 4.31
CA PHE A 268 -1.23 8.83 4.66
C PHE A 268 -1.30 7.90 3.45
N GLU A 269 -0.84 6.68 3.66
CA GLU A 269 -0.97 5.59 2.69
C GLU A 269 -1.25 4.25 3.36
N SER A 270 -1.97 3.39 2.65
CA SER A 270 -1.91 1.94 2.88
C SER A 270 -0.64 1.37 2.23
N GLY A 271 0.39 1.12 3.03
CA GLY A 271 1.63 0.51 2.55
C GLY A 271 1.51 -0.93 2.06
N ASN A 272 0.36 -1.57 2.26
CA ASN A 272 -0.03 -2.87 1.70
C ASN A 272 -0.38 -2.86 0.21
N LYS A 273 0.00 -1.81 -0.51
CA LYS A 273 -0.23 -1.70 -1.94
C LYS A 273 1.08 -1.77 -2.69
N TYR A 274 1.61 -0.64 -3.15
CA TYR A 274 2.81 -0.61 -3.97
C TYR A 274 4.10 -0.84 -3.15
N GLN A 275 4.12 -0.40 -1.88
CA GLN A 275 5.29 -0.44 -0.97
C GLN A 275 5.51 -1.77 -0.23
N GLN A 276 4.66 -2.79 -0.42
CA GLN A 276 4.86 -4.08 0.24
C GLN A 276 6.01 -4.88 -0.39
N PHE A 277 6.25 -4.72 -1.70
CA PHE A 277 7.14 -5.56 -2.54
C PHE A 277 6.80 -7.05 -2.48
N GLU A 278 6.96 -7.66 -1.32
CA GLU A 278 6.48 -8.97 -0.95
C GLU A 278 5.34 -8.82 0.06
N ASP A 279 4.19 -9.44 -0.21
CA ASP A 279 2.98 -9.40 0.63
C ASP A 279 3.18 -10.11 1.99
N THR A 280 4.07 -9.61 2.83
CA THR A 280 4.58 -10.31 4.04
C THR A 280 3.91 -9.84 5.32
N ALA A 281 3.64 -8.54 5.43
CA ALA A 281 3.03 -7.92 6.59
C ALA A 281 2.24 -6.66 6.20
N MET A 282 1.38 -6.19 7.11
CA MET A 282 0.64 -4.96 6.93
C MET A 282 1.33 -3.74 7.52
N LYS A 283 1.19 -2.59 6.83
CA LYS A 283 1.64 -1.29 7.31
C LYS A 283 0.76 -0.18 6.79
N GLY A 284 0.51 0.82 7.62
CA GLY A 284 0.06 2.14 7.22
C GLY A 284 1.16 3.15 7.46
N ILE A 285 1.21 4.17 6.61
CA ILE A 285 2.17 5.26 6.68
C ILE A 285 1.37 6.52 6.98
N ILE A 286 1.83 7.33 7.93
CA ILE A 286 1.37 8.69 8.16
C ILE A 286 2.59 9.59 8.03
N ILE A 287 2.47 10.68 7.27
CA ILE A 287 3.47 11.74 7.20
C ILE A 287 2.81 13.02 7.68
N VAL A 288 3.38 13.60 8.74
CA VAL A 288 2.87 14.81 9.38
C VAL A 288 3.98 15.86 9.50
N PRO A 289 3.65 17.15 9.66
CA PRO A 289 4.62 18.15 10.07
C PRO A 289 5.35 17.70 11.35
N GLN A 290 6.64 17.95 11.43
CA GLN A 290 7.51 17.58 12.56
C GLN A 290 6.95 18.08 13.90
N ALA A 291 6.29 19.24 13.91
CA ALA A 291 5.63 19.81 15.08
C ALA A 291 4.49 18.92 15.64
N LEU A 292 3.87 18.07 14.82
CA LEU A 292 2.79 17.16 15.20
C LEU A 292 3.27 15.73 15.52
N LYS A 293 4.57 15.43 15.38
CA LYS A 293 5.13 14.08 15.59
C LYS A 293 4.75 13.50 16.95
N GLN A 294 4.94 14.27 18.01
CA GLN A 294 4.68 13.81 19.39
C GLN A 294 3.19 13.54 19.63
N GLU A 295 2.32 14.40 19.09
CA GLU A 295 0.87 14.24 19.22
C GLU A 295 0.41 12.96 18.50
N PHE A 296 0.80 12.76 17.24
CA PHE A 296 0.43 11.57 16.48
C PHE A 296 1.04 10.29 17.06
N THR A 297 2.26 10.36 17.59
CA THR A 297 2.87 9.24 18.31
C THR A 297 2.06 8.87 19.55
N SER A 298 1.56 9.87 20.28
CA SER A 298 0.73 9.68 21.47
C SER A 298 -0.63 9.07 21.10
N ILE A 299 -1.30 9.63 20.09
CA ILE A 299 -2.56 9.08 19.57
C ILE A 299 -2.37 7.62 19.16
N ARG A 300 -1.36 7.31 18.33
CA ARG A 300 -1.06 5.95 17.89
C ARG A 300 -0.92 4.97 19.07
N ARG A 301 -0.24 5.39 20.14
CA ARG A 301 -0.05 4.61 21.37
C ARG A 301 -1.35 4.42 22.16
N GLU A 302 -2.17 5.46 22.25
CA GLU A 302 -3.43 5.49 23.01
C GLU A 302 -4.49 4.57 22.39
N ILE A 303 -4.64 4.62 21.05
CA ILE A 303 -5.65 3.83 20.34
C ILE A 303 -5.13 2.48 19.83
N GLY A 304 -3.86 2.17 20.06
CA GLY A 304 -3.27 0.86 19.73
C GLY A 304 -3.09 0.58 18.24
N THR A 305 -2.95 1.63 17.41
CA THR A 305 -2.74 1.50 15.96
C THR A 305 -1.30 1.22 15.56
N ILE A 306 -0.43 0.89 16.52
CA ILE A 306 0.99 0.60 16.31
C ILE A 306 1.22 -0.51 15.26
N LEU A 307 2.34 -0.42 14.55
CA LEU A 307 2.92 -1.59 13.89
C LEU A 307 3.59 -2.45 14.97
N TYR A 308 3.64 -3.77 14.81
CA TYR A 308 4.36 -4.65 15.74
C TYR A 308 5.73 -5.01 15.16
N ASP A 309 6.70 -5.27 16.04
CA ASP A 309 8.08 -5.64 15.68
C ASP A 309 8.14 -6.76 14.65
N TRP A 310 7.35 -7.82 14.86
CA TRP A 310 7.34 -8.94 13.93
C TRP A 310 6.94 -8.52 12.52
N ALA A 311 5.96 -7.62 12.40
CA ALA A 311 5.50 -7.11 11.12
C ALA A 311 6.54 -6.16 10.53
N ALA A 312 7.12 -5.26 11.34
CA ALA A 312 8.17 -4.35 10.94
C ALA A 312 9.38 -5.09 10.34
N CYS A 313 9.83 -6.17 10.99
CA CYS A 313 10.96 -6.93 10.48
C CYS A 313 10.62 -7.77 9.23
N CYS A 314 9.35 -8.15 9.02
CA CYS A 314 8.94 -8.87 7.81
C CYS A 314 8.90 -7.99 6.56
N LEU A 315 8.82 -6.67 6.73
CA LEU A 315 8.76 -5.72 5.62
C LEU A 315 10.13 -5.59 4.95
N PRO A 316 10.17 -5.35 3.63
CA PRO A 316 11.44 -5.15 2.94
C PRO A 316 12.12 -3.87 3.43
N GLN A 317 13.43 -3.97 3.61
CA GLN A 317 14.31 -2.93 4.13
C GLN A 317 15.19 -2.37 3.01
N SER A 318 15.67 -1.14 3.18
CA SER A 318 16.63 -0.48 2.30
C SER A 318 16.16 -0.37 0.83
N ILE A 319 14.86 -0.19 0.61
CA ILE A 319 14.29 0.05 -0.72
C ILE A 319 14.57 1.51 -1.12
N SER A 320 15.18 1.69 -2.28
CA SER A 320 15.36 3.01 -2.88
C SER A 320 14.13 3.49 -3.65
N ILE A 321 14.01 4.80 -3.81
CA ILE A 321 12.97 5.42 -4.66
C ILE A 321 13.06 4.95 -6.13
N GLU A 322 14.26 4.66 -6.62
CA GLU A 322 14.46 4.20 -8.00
C GLU A 322 13.94 2.76 -8.18
N GLU A 323 14.10 1.89 -7.18
CA GLU A 323 13.52 0.54 -7.21
C GLU A 323 11.98 0.59 -7.16
N LEU A 324 11.42 1.48 -6.35
CA LEU A 324 9.97 1.73 -6.34
C LEU A 324 9.49 2.24 -7.71
N LYS A 325 10.16 3.23 -8.30
CA LYS A 325 9.85 3.75 -9.64
C LYS A 325 9.97 2.68 -10.73
N LEU A 326 10.97 1.81 -10.67
CA LEU A 326 11.12 0.69 -11.61
C LEU A 326 9.93 -0.27 -11.51
N LYS A 327 9.50 -0.60 -10.29
CA LYS A 327 8.32 -1.43 -10.05
C LYS A 327 7.04 -0.75 -10.56
N MET A 328 6.86 0.54 -10.29
CA MET A 328 5.75 1.35 -10.80
C MET A 328 5.75 1.44 -12.33
N GLY A 329 6.91 1.56 -12.96
CA GLY A 329 7.05 1.52 -14.42
C GLY A 329 6.60 0.19 -15.03
N ARG A 330 6.88 -0.95 -14.37
CA ARG A 330 6.37 -2.27 -14.82
C ARG A 330 4.85 -2.35 -14.73
N PHE A 331 4.27 -1.87 -13.64
CA PHE A 331 2.82 -1.77 -13.50
C PHE A 331 2.20 -0.93 -14.62
N ALA A 332 2.75 0.26 -14.86
CA ALA A 332 2.27 1.16 -15.88
C ALA A 332 2.36 0.60 -17.29
N ARG A 333 3.50 -0.04 -17.62
CA ARG A 333 3.67 -0.75 -18.89
C ARG A 333 2.58 -1.79 -19.08
N ASN A 334 2.37 -2.66 -18.09
CA ASN A 334 1.39 -3.73 -18.17
C ASN A 334 -0.04 -3.19 -18.30
N ALA A 335 -0.36 -2.12 -17.56
CA ALA A 335 -1.65 -1.43 -17.63
C ALA A 335 -1.91 -0.85 -19.03
N LEU A 336 -0.92 -0.16 -19.60
CA LEU A 336 -0.99 0.37 -20.96
C LEU A 336 -1.08 -0.73 -22.02
N THR A 337 -0.36 -1.84 -21.86
CA THR A 337 -0.46 -2.98 -22.78
C THR A 337 -1.89 -3.53 -22.82
N ILE A 338 -2.50 -3.76 -21.66
CA ILE A 338 -3.87 -4.25 -21.56
C ILE A 338 -4.86 -3.21 -22.11
N GLY A 339 -4.75 -1.95 -21.68
CA GLY A 339 -5.62 -0.87 -22.15
C GLY A 339 -5.58 -0.71 -23.66
N ASN A 340 -4.39 -0.63 -24.24
CA ASN A 340 -4.21 -0.50 -25.70
C ASN A 340 -4.79 -1.69 -26.45
N ARG A 341 -4.60 -2.92 -25.97
CA ARG A 341 -5.09 -4.11 -26.68
C ARG A 341 -6.59 -4.24 -26.60
N VAL A 342 -7.20 -4.01 -25.44
CA VAL A 342 -8.67 -4.09 -25.28
C VAL A 342 -9.37 -2.93 -26.00
N ASN A 343 -8.89 -1.70 -25.85
CA ASN A 343 -9.54 -0.51 -26.43
C ASN A 343 -9.43 -0.45 -27.97
N ASN A 344 -8.40 -1.06 -28.56
CA ASN A 344 -8.22 -1.12 -30.02
C ASN A 344 -8.74 -2.43 -30.64
N ASP A 345 -9.30 -3.35 -29.85
CA ASP A 345 -9.89 -4.57 -30.38
C ASP A 345 -11.27 -4.26 -30.98
N VAL A 346 -11.44 -4.55 -32.27
CA VAL A 346 -12.64 -4.19 -33.04
C VAL A 346 -13.90 -4.84 -32.47
N ASP A 347 -13.78 -6.04 -31.89
CA ASP A 347 -14.91 -6.77 -31.30
C ASP A 347 -15.27 -6.22 -29.92
N LEU A 348 -14.30 -5.62 -29.21
CA LEU A 348 -14.48 -5.17 -27.82
C LEU A 348 -14.76 -3.68 -27.66
N GLN A 349 -14.41 -2.84 -28.64
CA GLN A 349 -14.56 -1.37 -28.55
C GLN A 349 -15.99 -0.90 -28.23
N ASN A 350 -17.01 -1.68 -28.64
CA ASN A 350 -18.42 -1.39 -28.38
C ASN A 350 -18.97 -2.13 -27.14
N PHE A 351 -18.16 -3.01 -26.53
CA PHE A 351 -18.54 -3.88 -25.43
C PHE A 351 -18.00 -3.37 -24.09
N CYS A 352 -16.73 -2.99 -24.05
CA CYS A 352 -16.11 -2.42 -22.87
C CYS A 352 -15.00 -1.43 -23.19
N THR A 353 -14.76 -0.50 -22.26
CA THR A 353 -13.64 0.44 -22.30
C THR A 353 -12.74 0.21 -21.10
N VAL A 354 -11.43 0.26 -21.31
CA VAL A 354 -10.43 0.26 -20.25
C VAL A 354 -10.07 1.70 -19.88
N ASN A 355 -10.26 2.08 -18.62
CA ASN A 355 -9.80 3.36 -18.11
C ASN A 355 -8.47 3.19 -17.38
N TYR A 356 -7.52 4.06 -17.72
CA TYR A 356 -6.22 4.16 -17.05
C TYR A 356 -5.66 5.58 -17.20
N PRO A 357 -5.22 6.27 -16.12
CA PRO A 357 -4.89 7.70 -16.21
C PRO A 357 -3.73 8.05 -17.16
N LEU A 358 -2.82 7.12 -17.45
CA LEU A 358 -1.72 7.35 -18.40
C LEU A 358 -2.05 6.90 -19.84
N ASP A 359 -3.27 6.45 -20.12
CA ASP A 359 -3.73 6.20 -21.48
C ASP A 359 -4.02 7.54 -22.20
N PRO A 360 -3.54 7.77 -23.45
CA PRO A 360 -3.77 9.01 -24.18
C PRO A 360 -5.23 9.39 -24.40
N SER A 361 -6.16 8.43 -24.37
CA SER A 361 -7.60 8.68 -24.49
C SER A 361 -8.26 9.10 -23.16
N HIS A 362 -7.56 8.96 -22.04
CA HIS A 362 -8.10 9.29 -20.73
C HIS A 362 -8.28 10.81 -20.57
N PRO A 363 -9.41 11.30 -20.01
CA PRO A 363 -9.68 12.74 -19.86
C PRO A 363 -8.57 13.52 -19.14
N ASP A 364 -7.94 12.89 -18.14
CA ASP A 364 -6.92 13.52 -17.32
C ASP A 364 -5.48 13.13 -17.72
N PHE A 365 -5.27 12.55 -18.92
CA PHE A 365 -3.96 12.09 -19.40
C PHE A 365 -2.87 13.15 -19.26
N THR A 366 -3.13 14.37 -19.75
CA THR A 366 -2.16 15.47 -19.72
C THR A 366 -1.74 15.81 -18.29
N THR A 367 -2.69 15.78 -17.35
CA THR A 367 -2.41 16.05 -15.94
C THR A 367 -1.64 14.89 -15.32
N ALA A 368 -2.12 13.65 -15.45
CA ALA A 368 -1.45 12.47 -14.92
C ALA A 368 -0.01 12.31 -15.45
N ARG A 369 0.23 12.59 -16.73
CA ARG A 369 1.56 12.56 -17.36
C ARG A 369 2.56 13.48 -16.66
N LYS A 370 2.15 14.65 -16.16
CA LYS A 370 3.03 15.58 -15.43
C LYS A 370 3.56 14.98 -14.12
N TYR A 371 2.72 14.25 -13.39
CA TYR A 371 3.09 13.69 -12.08
C TYR A 371 3.85 12.38 -12.21
N PHE A 372 3.38 11.50 -13.09
CA PHE A 372 3.85 10.12 -13.13
C PHE A 372 4.80 9.85 -14.29
N SER A 373 4.86 10.72 -15.30
CA SER A 373 5.57 10.48 -16.56
C SER A 373 5.13 9.16 -17.23
N ALA A 374 5.74 8.03 -16.86
CA ALA A 374 5.42 6.68 -17.31
C ALA A 374 5.35 5.66 -16.15
N GLN A 375 5.24 6.13 -14.90
CA GLN A 375 5.39 5.35 -13.68
C GLN A 375 4.15 5.54 -12.79
N LEU A 376 3.01 4.97 -13.18
CA LEU A 376 1.81 4.93 -12.35
C LEU A 376 1.50 3.49 -11.93
N GLY A 377 0.73 3.34 -10.85
CA GLY A 377 0.28 2.06 -10.35
C GLY A 377 -0.51 1.23 -11.37
N GLY A 378 -0.67 -0.05 -11.09
CA GLY A 378 -1.20 -1.04 -12.04
C GLY A 378 -2.70 -1.27 -11.95
N VAL A 379 -3.48 -0.27 -11.56
CA VAL A 379 -4.94 -0.40 -11.48
C VAL A 379 -5.54 0.12 -12.78
N VAL A 380 -6.27 -0.74 -13.48
CA VAL A 380 -7.13 -0.39 -14.60
C VAL A 380 -8.56 -0.82 -14.30
N THR A 381 -9.53 -0.16 -14.91
CA THR A 381 -10.94 -0.52 -14.79
C THR A 381 -11.51 -0.87 -16.15
N LEU A 382 -12.41 -1.85 -16.20
CA LEU A 382 -13.18 -2.20 -17.39
C LEU A 382 -14.62 -1.75 -17.17
N SER A 383 -15.02 -0.76 -17.96
CA SER A 383 -16.37 -0.22 -18.05
C SER A 383 -17.15 -0.93 -19.13
N PHE A 384 -18.29 -1.53 -18.79
CA PHE A 384 -19.14 -2.21 -19.77
C PHE A 384 -20.21 -1.27 -20.32
N THR A 385 -20.51 -1.38 -21.61
CA THR A 385 -21.53 -0.58 -22.30
C THR A 385 -22.93 -1.15 -22.13
N SER A 386 -23.07 -2.48 -22.09
CA SER A 386 -24.35 -3.18 -21.96
C SER A 386 -24.82 -3.28 -20.52
N GLN A 387 -26.11 -2.99 -20.29
CA GLN A 387 -26.74 -3.03 -18.96
C GLN A 387 -26.77 -4.44 -18.34
N GLU A 388 -26.71 -5.49 -19.14
CA GLU A 388 -26.67 -6.86 -18.62
C GLU A 388 -25.40 -7.15 -17.81
N PHE A 389 -24.31 -6.43 -18.08
CA PHE A 389 -23.06 -6.50 -17.31
C PHE A 389 -23.10 -5.62 -16.06
N TYR A 390 -24.27 -5.05 -15.75
CA TYR A 390 -24.54 -4.45 -14.44
C TYR A 390 -25.03 -5.50 -13.43
N ASP A 391 -25.20 -6.76 -13.88
CA ASP A 391 -25.38 -7.91 -13.00
C ASP A 391 -24.03 -8.42 -12.48
N ARG A 392 -23.84 -8.33 -11.16
CA ARG A 392 -22.66 -8.83 -10.47
C ARG A 392 -22.48 -10.34 -10.63
N GLU A 393 -23.55 -11.12 -10.72
CA GLU A 393 -23.42 -12.57 -10.94
C GLU A 393 -22.88 -12.87 -12.34
N LYS A 394 -23.28 -12.10 -13.35
CA LYS A 394 -22.73 -12.21 -14.70
C LYS A 394 -21.23 -11.86 -14.74
N LEU A 395 -20.83 -10.78 -14.07
CA LEU A 395 -19.42 -10.44 -13.91
C LEU A 395 -18.64 -11.52 -13.14
N ASP A 396 -19.24 -12.12 -12.11
CA ASP A 396 -18.62 -13.22 -11.37
C ASP A 396 -18.38 -14.45 -12.25
N ARG A 397 -19.36 -14.82 -13.08
CA ARG A 397 -19.22 -15.90 -14.08
C ARG A 397 -18.13 -15.61 -15.11
N LEU A 398 -17.99 -14.35 -15.55
CA LEU A 398 -16.89 -13.92 -16.41
C LEU A 398 -15.53 -14.11 -15.71
N ILE A 399 -15.40 -13.67 -14.46
CA ILE A 399 -14.17 -13.87 -13.67
C ILE A 399 -13.85 -15.37 -13.51
N ASN A 400 -14.84 -16.21 -13.19
CA ASN A 400 -14.61 -17.64 -12.98
C ASN A 400 -14.14 -18.33 -14.27
N ARG A 401 -14.69 -17.95 -15.44
CA ARG A 401 -14.18 -18.44 -16.74
C ARG A 401 -12.74 -17.99 -17.01
N LEU A 402 -12.40 -16.75 -16.65
CA LEU A 402 -11.01 -16.28 -16.74
C LEU A 402 -10.07 -17.10 -15.85
N ILE A 403 -10.50 -17.45 -14.62
CA ILE A 403 -9.75 -18.37 -13.75
C ILE A 403 -9.54 -19.71 -14.44
N ASP A 404 -10.60 -20.34 -14.98
CA ASP A 404 -10.50 -21.65 -15.63
C ASP A 404 -9.54 -21.62 -16.83
N ARG A 405 -9.59 -20.55 -17.64
CA ARG A 405 -8.68 -20.34 -18.77
C ARG A 405 -7.24 -20.19 -18.32
N CYS A 406 -6.97 -19.29 -17.36
CA CYS A 406 -5.64 -19.09 -16.81
C CYS A 406 -5.10 -20.40 -16.19
N GLN A 407 -5.93 -21.17 -15.48
CA GLN A 407 -5.54 -22.48 -14.94
C GLN A 407 -5.17 -23.47 -16.04
N SER A 408 -5.96 -23.59 -17.11
CA SER A 408 -5.66 -24.49 -18.23
C SER A 408 -4.35 -24.16 -18.94
N ARG A 409 -3.95 -22.88 -18.93
CA ARG A 409 -2.69 -22.37 -19.51
C ARG A 409 -1.58 -22.19 -18.48
N ARG A 410 -1.84 -22.52 -17.21
CA ARG A 410 -0.92 -22.37 -16.07
C ARG A 410 -0.37 -20.94 -15.92
N ILE A 411 -1.22 -19.95 -16.13
CA ILE A 411 -0.89 -18.53 -15.98
C ILE A 411 -1.32 -18.07 -14.58
N PRO A 412 -0.42 -17.48 -13.77
CA PRO A 412 -0.76 -16.99 -12.44
C PRO A 412 -1.79 -15.87 -12.49
N PHE A 413 -2.90 -16.06 -11.78
CA PHE A 413 -3.99 -15.10 -11.70
C PHE A 413 -4.79 -15.33 -10.42
N CYS A 414 -5.35 -14.27 -9.85
CA CYS A 414 -6.14 -14.35 -8.62
C CYS A 414 -7.42 -13.52 -8.72
N LYS A 415 -8.54 -14.09 -8.29
CA LYS A 415 -9.75 -13.32 -7.97
C LYS A 415 -9.59 -12.74 -6.57
N GLY A 416 -9.63 -11.42 -6.45
CA GLY A 416 -9.52 -10.76 -5.16
C GLY A 416 -9.38 -9.25 -5.24
N ASP A 417 -9.69 -8.62 -4.12
CA ASP A 417 -9.52 -7.19 -3.90
C ASP A 417 -8.05 -6.81 -3.68
N SER A 418 -7.81 -5.50 -3.53
CA SER A 418 -6.49 -4.88 -3.34
C SER A 418 -5.61 -4.86 -4.60
N TYR A 419 -4.48 -4.17 -4.53
CA TYR A 419 -3.58 -3.90 -5.67
C TYR A 419 -2.12 -3.75 -5.23
N GLY A 420 -1.20 -3.62 -6.19
CA GLY A 420 0.25 -3.48 -5.94
C GLY A 420 1.02 -4.79 -5.80
N PHE A 421 0.40 -5.93 -6.13
CA PHE A 421 1.00 -7.26 -6.11
C PHE A 421 1.76 -7.58 -7.40
N SER A 422 2.60 -8.61 -7.39
CA SER A 422 3.25 -9.10 -8.61
C SER A 422 2.29 -9.86 -9.54
N ILE A 423 1.39 -10.66 -8.98
CA ILE A 423 0.39 -11.47 -9.71
C ILE A 423 -0.83 -10.62 -10.07
N PRO A 424 -1.35 -10.68 -11.31
CA PRO A 424 -2.57 -9.98 -11.71
C PRO A 424 -3.77 -10.41 -10.87
N ARG A 425 -4.63 -9.44 -10.51
CA ARG A 425 -5.87 -9.69 -9.76
C ARG A 425 -7.06 -8.98 -10.35
N ILE A 426 -8.23 -9.61 -10.31
CA ILE A 426 -9.49 -8.97 -10.71
C ILE A 426 -10.55 -9.13 -9.63
N HIS A 427 -11.43 -8.15 -9.54
CA HIS A 427 -12.67 -8.24 -8.76
C HIS A 427 -13.69 -7.23 -9.30
N ILE A 428 -14.90 -7.32 -8.76
CA ILE A 428 -16.03 -6.46 -9.14
C ILE A 428 -16.03 -5.22 -8.25
N GLY A 429 -15.73 -4.06 -8.85
CA GLY A 429 -15.78 -2.76 -8.20
C GLY A 429 -17.19 -2.16 -8.13
N GLY A 430 -17.28 -0.98 -7.49
CA GLY A 430 -18.53 -0.26 -7.23
C GLY A 430 -19.20 -0.71 -5.94
N SER A 431 -20.07 0.13 -5.37
CA SER A 431 -20.92 -0.28 -4.26
C SER A 431 -22.07 -1.20 -4.75
N LYS A 432 -22.97 -1.61 -3.86
CA LYS A 432 -24.18 -2.35 -4.26
C LYS A 432 -25.17 -1.49 -5.06
N THR A 433 -25.08 -0.17 -4.93
CA THR A 433 -26.00 0.79 -5.56
C THR A 433 -25.43 1.42 -6.82
N ASP A 434 -24.11 1.30 -7.04
CA ASP A 434 -23.46 1.84 -8.23
C ASP A 434 -23.47 0.84 -9.38
N LYS A 435 -23.29 1.36 -10.59
CA LYS A 435 -22.96 0.55 -11.77
C LYS A 435 -21.67 -0.25 -11.46
N PRO A 436 -21.71 -1.59 -11.51
CA PRO A 436 -20.50 -2.37 -11.28
C PRO A 436 -19.58 -2.29 -12.49
N PHE A 437 -18.30 -2.44 -12.21
CA PHE A 437 -17.22 -2.49 -13.19
C PHE A 437 -16.23 -3.57 -12.76
N LEU A 438 -15.32 -4.01 -13.64
CA LEU A 438 -14.21 -4.85 -13.20
C LEU A 438 -13.01 -3.98 -12.91
N ARG A 439 -12.42 -4.13 -11.72
CA ARG A 439 -11.13 -3.53 -11.39
C ARG A 439 -10.07 -4.59 -11.55
N LEU A 440 -9.14 -4.36 -12.47
CA LEU A 440 -8.01 -5.22 -12.77
C LEU A 440 -6.74 -4.58 -12.25
N CYS A 441 -6.05 -5.30 -11.36
CA CYS A 441 -4.77 -4.93 -10.82
C CYS A 441 -3.71 -5.76 -11.55
N VAL A 442 -3.09 -5.18 -12.57
CA VAL A 442 -2.39 -5.89 -13.66
C VAL A 442 -1.10 -6.62 -13.26
N GLY A 443 -0.63 -6.43 -12.03
CA GLY A 443 0.61 -7.06 -11.58
C GLY A 443 1.88 -6.42 -12.14
N SER A 444 3.04 -6.88 -11.67
CA SER A 444 4.38 -6.41 -12.11
C SER A 444 5.20 -7.50 -12.81
N ARG A 445 4.52 -8.55 -13.31
CA ARG A 445 5.10 -9.62 -14.14
C ARG A 445 5.74 -9.11 -15.42
N SER A 446 6.50 -9.98 -16.09
CA SER A 446 7.15 -9.66 -17.37
C SER A 446 6.14 -9.26 -18.44
N PHE A 447 6.64 -8.71 -19.55
CA PHE A 447 5.79 -8.40 -20.70
C PHE A 447 5.11 -9.66 -21.24
N ASP A 448 5.87 -10.74 -21.44
CA ASP A 448 5.34 -11.99 -22.01
C ASP A 448 4.33 -12.69 -21.09
N GLU A 449 4.55 -12.65 -19.77
CA GLU A 449 3.57 -13.12 -18.78
C GLU A 449 2.27 -12.30 -18.83
N THR A 450 2.40 -10.98 -19.02
CA THR A 450 1.25 -10.06 -19.13
C THR A 450 0.48 -10.29 -20.43
N ASP A 451 1.20 -10.50 -21.54
CA ASP A 451 0.62 -10.80 -22.84
C ASP A 451 -0.13 -12.14 -22.81
N ALA A 452 0.46 -13.19 -22.23
CA ALA A 452 -0.20 -14.48 -22.03
C ALA A 452 -1.48 -14.36 -21.19
N PHE A 453 -1.46 -13.57 -20.11
CA PHE A 453 -2.66 -13.27 -19.32
C PHE A 453 -3.71 -12.52 -20.14
N LEU A 454 -3.27 -11.50 -20.90
CA LEU A 454 -4.14 -10.70 -21.74
C LEU A 454 -4.86 -11.55 -22.80
N GLU A 455 -4.18 -12.53 -23.42
CA GLU A 455 -4.84 -13.46 -24.35
C GLU A 455 -5.98 -14.23 -23.67
N CYS A 456 -5.81 -14.66 -22.42
CA CYS A 456 -6.90 -15.29 -21.66
C CYS A 456 -8.06 -14.33 -21.39
N LEU A 457 -7.75 -13.07 -21.09
CA LEU A 457 -8.75 -12.02 -20.87
C LEU A 457 -9.53 -11.72 -22.15
N LEU A 458 -8.84 -11.52 -23.28
CA LEU A 458 -9.45 -11.26 -24.58
C LEU A 458 -10.35 -12.41 -25.02
N ASP A 459 -9.89 -13.66 -24.90
CA ASP A 459 -10.70 -14.85 -25.20
C ASP A 459 -12.01 -14.87 -24.38
N CYS A 460 -11.94 -14.53 -23.10
CA CYS A 460 -13.12 -14.47 -22.23
C CYS A 460 -14.07 -13.34 -22.63
N LEU A 461 -13.56 -12.13 -22.84
CA LEU A 461 -14.38 -10.97 -23.22
C LEU A 461 -15.05 -11.20 -24.58
N LYS A 462 -14.33 -11.72 -25.57
CA LYS A 462 -14.89 -12.02 -26.90
C LYS A 462 -15.94 -13.12 -26.87
N SER A 463 -15.75 -14.13 -26.01
CA SER A 463 -16.78 -15.15 -25.81
C SER A 463 -18.08 -14.58 -25.28
N GLU A 464 -18.03 -13.51 -24.49
CA GLU A 464 -19.23 -12.81 -24.04
C GLU A 464 -19.88 -12.00 -25.16
N VAL A 465 -19.09 -11.26 -25.95
CA VAL A 465 -19.62 -10.53 -27.12
C VAL A 465 -20.38 -11.45 -28.06
N ALA A 466 -19.91 -12.67 -28.29
CA ALA A 466 -20.59 -13.65 -29.14
C ALA A 466 -21.94 -14.17 -28.57
N THR A 467 -22.22 -13.92 -27.29
CA THR A 467 -23.48 -14.34 -26.63
C THR A 467 -24.51 -13.22 -26.52
N VAL A 468 -24.12 -11.98 -26.81
CA VAL A 468 -24.95 -10.77 -26.84
C VAL A 468 -25.37 -10.50 -28.27
#